data_AF-A0A6L5Z7E8-F1
#
_entry.id   AF-A0A6L5Z7E8-F1
#
_cell.length_a   1.000
_cell.length_b   1.000
_cell.length_c   1.000
_cell.angle_alpha   90.00
_cell.angle_beta   90.00
_cell.angle_gamma   90.00
#
_symmetry.space_group_name_H-M   'P 1'
#
loop_
_entity.id
_entity.type
_entity.pdbx_description
1 polymer ?
#
loop_
_entity_poly.entity_id
_entity_poly.type
_entity_poly.pdbx_seq_one_letter_code
_entity_poly.pdbx_strand_id
1 'polypeptide(L)' 'MARTNPLQFMQQVRSETAKVVWPTRRETLLTTAMVFVLSAVAATFFFIVDQIIRFGLELFISAAS' A
#
# COMPACT_ATOMS: atom_id res chain seq x y z
N MET A 1 -33.03 -29.30 3.56
CA MET A 1 -32.45 -28.02 3.10
C MET A 1 -32.40 -27.05 4.27
N ALA A 2 -31.34 -26.26 4.30
CA ALA A 2 -30.84 -25.44 5.42
C ALA A 2 -31.91 -24.79 6.32
N ARG A 3 -31.88 -25.13 7.62
CA ARG A 3 -32.10 -24.12 8.66
C ARG A 3 -30.70 -23.61 9.00
N THR A 4 -30.31 -22.48 8.44
CA THR A 4 -29.16 -21.70 8.93
C THR A 4 -29.47 -21.36 10.38
N ASN A 5 -29.05 -22.23 11.30
CA ASN A 5 -29.30 -22.06 12.71
C ASN A 5 -28.39 -20.91 13.16
N PRO A 6 -28.92 -19.70 13.42
CA PRO A 6 -28.11 -18.51 13.64
C PRO A 6 -27.12 -18.69 14.80
N LEU A 7 -27.47 -19.55 15.76
CA LEU A 7 -26.59 -19.96 16.86
C LEU A 7 -25.33 -20.72 16.40
N GLN A 8 -25.43 -21.59 15.40
CA GLN A 8 -24.27 -22.30 14.83
C GLN A 8 -23.39 -21.37 13.99
N PHE A 9 -24.00 -20.40 13.29
CA PHE A 9 -23.24 -19.40 12.53
C PHE A 9 -22.40 -18.50 13.45
N MET A 10 -22.94 -18.08 14.61
CA MET A 10 -22.15 -17.33 15.59
C MET A 10 -20.97 -18.13 16.17
N GLN A 11 -21.15 -19.44 16.38
CA GLN A 11 -20.07 -20.32 16.81
C GLN A 11 -18.98 -20.46 15.73
N GLN A 12 -19.38 -20.59 14.47
CA GLN A 12 -18.45 -20.61 13.34
C GLN A 12 -17.69 -19.29 13.21
N VAL A 13 -18.37 -18.14 13.25
CA VAL A 13 -17.72 -16.81 13.19
C VAL A 13 -16.71 -16.63 14.32
N ARG A 14 -17.05 -17.02 15.56
CA ARG A 14 -16.10 -16.99 16.69
C ARG A 14 -14.89 -17.88 16.44
N SER A 15 -15.10 -19.08 15.89
CA SER A 15 -14.00 -20.01 15.57
C SER A 15 -13.09 -19.51 14.46
N GLU A 16 -13.62 -18.81 13.45
CA GLU A 16 -12.83 -18.19 12.38
C GLU A 16 -12.13 -16.90 12.85
N THR A 17 -12.79 -16.11 13.70
CA THR A 17 -12.19 -14.89 14.29
C THR A 17 -11.00 -15.23 15.19
N ALA A 18 -11.03 -16.38 15.86
CA ALA A 18 -9.91 -16.86 16.67
C ALA A 18 -8.65 -17.22 15.85
N LYS A 19 -8.80 -17.45 14.53
CA LYS A 19 -7.66 -17.68 13.63
C LYS A 19 -6.99 -16.38 13.17
N VAL A 20 -7.62 -15.23 13.41
CA VAL A 20 -7.06 -13.92 13.07
C VAL A 20 -5.95 -13.59 14.07
N VAL A 21 -4.71 -13.86 13.67
CA VAL A 21 -3.53 -13.45 14.43
C VAL A 21 -3.25 -11.99 14.09
N TRP A 22 -3.48 -11.10 15.05
CA TRP A 22 -3.10 -9.71 14.88
C TRP A 22 -1.58 -9.57 15.04
N PRO A 23 -0.91 -8.93 14.07
CA PRO A 23 0.53 -8.75 14.11
C PRO A 23 0.93 -7.92 15.33
N THR A 24 2.09 -8.23 15.87
CA THR A 24 2.65 -7.44 16.97
C THR A 24 3.03 -6.04 16.48
N ARG A 25 3.05 -5.04 17.37
CA ARG A 25 3.43 -3.65 16.99
C ARG A 25 4.79 -3.59 16.29
N ARG A 26 5.70 -4.51 16.61
CA ARG A 26 7.02 -4.63 15.99
C ARG A 26 6.92 -5.12 14.55
N GLU A 27 6.11 -6.14 14.29
CA GLU A 27 5.85 -6.62 12.92
C GLU A 27 5.18 -5.54 12.08
N THR A 28 4.17 -4.84 12.60
CA THR A 28 3.52 -3.74 11.87
C THR A 28 4.54 -2.68 11.45
N LEU A 29 5.40 -2.25 12.37
CA LEU A 29 6.42 -1.24 12.08
C LEU A 29 7.44 -1.73 11.04
N LEU A 30 7.86 -2.99 11.12
CA LEU A 30 8.80 -3.57 10.14
C LEU A 30 8.18 -3.61 8.74
N THR A 31 6.94 -4.10 8.61
CA THR A 31 6.26 -4.20 7.31
C THR A 31 5.98 -2.80 6.74
N THR A 32 5.59 -1.83 7.58
CA THR A 32 5.45 -0.43 7.15
C THR A 32 6.78 0.16 6.70
N ALA A 33 7.88 -0.08 7.41
CA ALA A 33 9.21 0.41 7.04
C ALA A 33 9.67 -0.15 5.68
N MET A 34 9.41 -1.43 5.42
CA MET A 34 9.71 -2.02 4.11
C MET A 34 8.97 -1.32 2.96
N VAL A 35 7.67 -1.06 3.12
CA VAL A 35 6.88 -0.31 2.13
C VAL A 35 7.37 1.13 2.00
N PHE A 36 7.72 1.76 3.12
CA PHE A 36 8.22 3.13 3.14
C PHE A 36 9.51 3.28 2.31
N VAL A 37 10.45 2.33 2.43
CA VAL A 37 11.68 2.31 1.63
C VAL A 37 11.36 2.20 0.13
N LEU A 38 10.49 1.27 -0.26
CA LEU A 38 10.07 1.13 -1.67
C LEU A 38 9.44 2.42 -2.20
N SER A 39 8.57 3.05 -1.42
CA SER A 39 7.92 4.31 -1.80
C SER A 39 8.91 5.47 -1.91
N ALA A 40 9.94 5.52 -1.05
CA ALA A 40 10.97 6.54 -1.10
C ALA A 40 11.84 6.41 -2.35
N VAL A 41 12.16 5.17 -2.76
CA VAL A 41 12.87 4.89 -4.02
C VAL A 41 12.03 5.34 -5.22
N ALA A 42 10.75 4.97 -5.26
CA ALA A 42 9.84 5.39 -6.33
C ALA A 42 9.68 6.92 -6.39
N ALA A 43 9.54 7.58 -5.25
CA ALA A 43 9.46 9.04 -5.16
C ALA A 43 10.73 9.72 -5.70
N THR A 44 11.91 9.18 -5.36
CA THR A 44 13.19 9.68 -5.87
C THR A 44 13.29 9.53 -7.39
N PHE A 45 12.84 8.39 -7.93
CA PHE A 45 12.80 8.17 -9.37
C PHE A 45 11.88 9.17 -10.08
N PHE A 46 10.65 9.35 -9.60
CA PHE A 46 9.72 10.32 -10.18
C PHE A 46 10.28 11.73 -10.12
N PHE A 47 10.85 12.13 -8.99
CA PHE A 47 11.48 13.44 -8.85
C PHE A 47 12.55 13.73 -9.92
N ILE A 48 13.41 12.76 -10.22
CA ILE A 48 14.43 12.91 -11.28
C ILE A 48 13.77 13.04 -12.65
N VAL A 49 12.78 12.20 -12.94
CA VAL A 49 12.05 12.24 -14.22
C VAL A 49 11.34 13.59 -14.40
N ASP A 50 10.69 14.10 -13.36
CA ASP A 50 10.03 15.41 -13.38
C ASP A 50 11.01 16.55 -13.69
N GLN A 51 12.23 16.50 -13.13
CA GLN A 51 13.28 17.46 -13.45
C GLN A 51 13.70 17.38 -14.91
N ILE A 52 13.92 16.18 -15.44
CA ILE A 52 14.30 15.97 -16.85
C ILE A 52 13.21 16.50 -17.78
N ILE A 53 11.95 16.19 -17.49
CA ILE A 53 10.81 16.67 -18.27
C ILE A 53 10.73 18.19 -18.21
N ARG A 54 10.91 18.80 -17.03
CA ARG A 54 10.91 20.26 -16.87
C ARG A 54 11.99 20.92 -17.72
N PHE A 55 13.23 20.42 -17.66
CA PHE A 55 14.32 20.96 -18.49
C PHE A 55 14.05 20.77 -19.99
N GLY A 56 13.50 19.62 -20.38
CA GLY A 56 13.12 19.36 -21.78
C GLY A 56 12.03 20.31 -22.29
N LEU A 57 11.02 20.58 -21.45
CA LEU A 57 9.95 21.54 -21.77
C LEU A 57 10.47 22.98 -21.85
N GLU A 58 11.33 23.40 -20.92
CA GLU A 58 11.96 24.72 -20.95
C GLU A 58 12.80 24.93 -22.22
N LEU A 59 13.59 23.91 -22.60
CA LEU A 59 14.35 23.92 -23.84
C LEU A 59 13.43 24.05 -25.06
N PHE A 60 12.36 23.25 -25.12
CA PHE A 60 11.40 23.28 -26.22
C PHE A 60 10.70 24.63 -26.36
N ILE A 61 10.25 25.23 -25.24
CA ILE A 61 9.63 26.55 -25.24
C ILE A 61 10.63 27.61 -25.69
N SER A 62 11.88 27.56 -25.22
CA SER A 62 12.92 28.52 -25.63
C SER A 62 13.32 28.42 -27.10
N ALA A 63 13.22 27.22 -27.69
CA ALA A 63 13.50 27.00 -29.10
C ALA A 63 12.33 27.40 -30.02
N ALA A 64 11.10 27.44 -29.46
CA ALA A 64 9.89 27.82 -30.18
C ALA A 64 9.58 29.33 -30.10
N SER A 65 10.10 30.04 -29.09
CA SER A 65 10.05 31.50 -28.94
C SER A 65 11.18 32.20 -29.68
#